data_AF-A0A535RQC1-F1
#
_entry.id   AF-A0A535RQC1-F1
#
_cell.length_a   1.000
_cell.length_b   1.000
_cell.length_c   1.000
_cell.angle_alpha   90.00
_cell.angle_beta   90.00
_cell.angle_gamma   90.00
#
_symmetry.space_group_name_H-M   'P 1'
#
loop_
_entity.id
_entity.type
_entity.pdbx_description
1 polymer ?
#
loop_
_entity_poly.entity_id
_entity_poly.type
_entity_poly.pdbx_seq_one_letter_code
_entity_poly.pdbx_strand_id
1 'polypeptide(L)'
;MPQLVNHYSYAIAGALALIAVGWWAASRRTVRALALFIAAAALIVGADLIFRPGASSLASVAEFDRALGDGKPALVEFYSNY
;
A
#
# COMPACT_ATOMS: atom_id res chain seq x y z
N MET A 1 11.04 -20.31 -3.41
CA MET A 1 10.30 -19.33 -4.23
C MET A 1 8.92 -19.06 -3.62
N PRO A 2 8.81 -18.05 -2.74
CA PRO A 2 7.56 -17.28 -2.62
C PRO A 2 7.78 -15.77 -2.41
N GLN A 3 8.91 -15.20 -2.88
CA GLN A 3 9.08 -13.74 -2.99
C GLN A 3 8.26 -13.14 -4.17
N LEU A 4 7.50 -13.97 -4.90
CA LEU A 4 6.79 -13.62 -6.13
C LEU A 4 5.61 -12.66 -5.92
N VAL A 5 5.13 -12.50 -4.69
CA VAL A 5 4.17 -11.43 -4.38
C VAL A 5 4.98 -10.26 -3.87
N ASN A 6 5.49 -9.48 -4.84
CA ASN A 6 6.16 -8.21 -4.59
C ASN A 6 5.38 -7.44 -3.52
N HIS A 7 6.09 -6.89 -2.55
CA HIS A 7 5.54 -6.08 -1.47
C HIS A 7 4.63 -4.96 -1.97
N TYR A 8 4.84 -4.47 -3.20
CA TYR A 8 4.03 -3.45 -3.85
C TYR A 8 2.91 -3.98 -4.77
N SER A 9 2.66 -5.28 -4.78
CA SER A 9 1.60 -5.91 -5.59
C SER A 9 0.21 -5.38 -5.25
N TYR A 10 -0.03 -5.04 -3.98
CA TYR A 10 -1.28 -4.41 -3.54
C TYR A 10 -1.45 -3.00 -4.14
N ALA A 11 -0.36 -2.24 -4.29
CA ALA A 11 -0.40 -0.90 -4.89
C ALA A 11 -0.67 -0.97 -6.40
N ILE A 12 -0.10 -1.96 -7.08
CA ILE A 12 -0.38 -2.25 -8.50
C ILE A 12 -1.86 -2.64 -8.67
N ALA A 13 -2.38 -3.53 -7.82
CA ALA A 13 -3.78 -3.92 -7.85
C ALA A 13 -4.72 -2.72 -7.61
N GLY A 14 -4.40 -1.86 -6.64
CA GLY A 14 -5.13 -0.62 -6.37
C GLY A 14 -5.11 0.34 -7.57
N ALA A 15 -3.96 0.52 -8.22
CA ALA A 15 -3.84 1.36 -9.40
C ALA A 15 -4.69 0.83 -10.57
N LEU A 16 -4.66 -0.48 -10.82
CA LEU A 16 -5.49 -1.11 -11.86
C LEU A 16 -6.99 -0.96 -11.55
N ALA A 17 -7.39 -1.11 -10.29
CA ALA A 17 -8.77 -0.89 -9.87
C ALA A 17 -9.21 0.56 -10.13
N LEU A 18 -8.37 1.55 -9.83
CA LEU A 18 -8.67 2.95 -10.11
C LEU A 18 -8.78 3.24 -11.60
N ILE A 19 -7.91 2.67 -12.43
CA ILE A 19 -8.00 2.82 -13.88
C ILE A 19 -9.33 2.24 -14.40
N ALA A 20 -9.71 1.04 -13.96
CA ALA A 20 -10.95 0.40 -14.38
C ALA A 20 -12.19 1.19 -13.95
N VAL A 21 -12.25 1.62 -12.68
CA VAL A 21 -13.39 2.42 -12.17
C VAL A 21 -13.42 3.80 -12.80
N GLY A 22 -12.26 4.43 -13.01
CA GLY A 22 -12.13 5.73 -13.67
C GLY A 22 -12.58 5.68 -15.13
N TRP A 23 -12.19 4.65 -15.88
CA TRP A 23 -12.65 4.41 -17.24
C TRP A 23 -14.17 4.21 -17.30
N TRP A 24 -14.71 3.37 -16.42
CA TRP A 24 -16.15 3.16 -16.32
C TRP A 24 -16.89 4.46 -15.98
N ALA A 25 -16.38 5.25 -15.03
CA ALA A 25 -16.99 6.52 -14.66
C ALA A 25 -16.96 7.55 -15.79
N ALA A 26 -15.83 7.65 -16.50
CA ALA A 26 -15.67 8.51 -17.67
C ALA A 26 -16.63 8.14 -18.81
N SER A 27 -16.91 6.84 -18.99
CA SER A 27 -17.88 6.38 -20.00
C SER A 27 -19.33 6.78 -19.67
N ARG A 28 -19.67 6.89 -18.38
CA ARG A 28 -21.02 7.24 -17.93
C ARG A 28 -21.28 8.74 -17.92
N ARG A 29 -20.25 9.57 -17.70
CA ARG A 29 -20.34 11.05 -17.60
C ARG A 29 -21.44 11.55 -16.64
N THR A 30 -21.66 10.84 -15.52
CA THR A 30 -22.64 11.25 -14.50
C THR A 30 -21.95 11.62 -13.19
N VAL A 31 -22.57 12.53 -12.42
CA VAL A 31 -22.09 12.92 -11.09
C VAL A 31 -22.03 11.72 -10.14
N ARG A 32 -22.98 10.78 -10.24
CA ARG A 32 -22.98 9.55 -9.44
C ARG A 32 -21.76 8.67 -9.73
N ALA A 33 -21.38 8.55 -11.00
CA ALA A 33 -20.21 7.77 -11.38
C ALA A 33 -18.90 8.44 -10.93
N LEU A 34 -18.83 9.77 -11.00
CA LEU A 34 -17.71 10.53 -10.43
C LEU A 34 -17.61 10.35 -8.91
N ALA A 35 -18.73 10.42 -8.19
CA ALA A 35 -18.76 10.20 -6.75
C ALA A 35 -18.28 8.79 -6.36
N LEU A 36 -18.69 7.76 -7.12
CA LEU A 36 -18.20 6.39 -6.92
C LEU A 36 -16.69 6.26 -7.17
N PHE A 37 -16.16 6.92 -8.20
CA PHE A 37 -14.73 6.93 -8.46
C PHE A 37 -13.95 7.60 -7.31
N ILE A 38 -14.41 8.76 -6.84
CA ILE A 38 -13.79 9.45 -5.70
C ILE A 38 -13.84 8.59 -4.43
N ALA A 39 -14.98 7.93 -4.16
CA ALA A 39 -15.12 7.03 -3.02
C ALA A 39 -14.15 5.84 -3.10
N ALA A 40 -14.00 5.23 -4.28
CA ALA A 40 -13.04 4.15 -4.51
C ALA A 40 -11.59 4.63 -4.30
N ALA A 41 -11.24 5.82 -4.79
CA ALA A 41 -9.94 6.44 -4.57
C ALA A 41 -9.66 6.68 -3.08
N ALA A 42 -10.61 7.25 -2.35
CA ALA A 42 -10.48 7.47 -0.92
C ALA A 42 -10.30 6.16 -0.15
N LEU A 43 -11.03 5.09 -0.53
CA LEU A 43 -10.93 3.79 0.11
C LEU A 43 -9.56 3.12 -0.15
N ILE A 44 -9.06 3.17 -1.38
CA ILE A 44 -7.76 2.58 -1.73
C ILE A 44 -6.62 3.34 -1.03
N VAL A 45 -6.65 4.67 -1.05
CA VAL A 45 -5.64 5.50 -0.36
C VAL A 45 -5.72 5.30 1.16
N GLY A 46 -6.93 5.24 1.71
CA GLY A 46 -7.15 4.96 3.14
C GLY A 46 -6.60 3.59 3.54
N ALA A 47 -6.82 2.56 2.72
CA ALA A 47 -6.27 1.24 2.94
C ALA A 47 -4.73 1.25 2.86
N ASP A 48 -4.13 1.92 1.88
CA ASP A 48 -2.66 2.05 1.80
C ASP A 48 -2.10 2.75 3.04
N LEU A 49 -2.72 3.81 3.54
CA LEU A 49 -2.24 4.52 4.74
C LEU A 49 -2.28 3.65 6.01
N ILE A 50 -3.28 2.77 6.15
CA ILE A 50 -3.44 1.89 7.32
C ILE A 50 -2.49 0.68 7.23
N PHE A 51 -2.38 0.09 6.05
CA PHE A 51 -1.63 -1.14 5.79
C PHE A 51 -0.25 -0.87 5.19
N ARG A 52 0.19 0.40 5.14
CA ARG A 52 1.47 0.79 4.57
C ARG A 52 2.55 0.00 5.27
N PRO A 53 3.36 -0.76 4.52
CA PRO A 53 4.48 -1.41 5.14
C PRO A 53 5.49 -0.39 5.68
N GLY A 54 6.05 -0.70 6.86
CA GLY A 54 7.07 0.12 7.49
C GLY A 54 8.39 0.17 6.70
N ALA A 55 9.35 0.95 7.20
CA ALA A 55 10.66 1.07 6.57
C ALA A 55 11.33 -0.30 6.36
N SER A 56 11.77 -0.57 5.14
CA SER A 56 12.41 -1.83 4.73
C SER A 56 13.90 -1.92 5.06
N SER A 57 14.50 -0.82 5.53
CA SER A 57 15.86 -0.75 6.04
C SER A 57 15.90 0.24 7.18
N LEU A 58 16.56 -0.15 8.27
CA LEU A 58 16.66 0.62 9.50
C LEU A 58 18.15 0.87 9.73
N ALA A 59 18.52 2.14 9.85
CA ALA A 59 19.92 2.56 9.96
C ALA A 59 20.36 2.75 11.43
N SER A 60 19.43 2.67 12.38
CA SER A 60 19.71 2.89 13.79
C SER A 60 18.87 2.03 14.72
N VAL A 61 19.40 1.77 15.92
CA VAL A 61 18.69 1.07 17.00
C VAL A 61 17.40 1.80 17.38
N ALA A 62 17.41 3.14 17.36
CA ALA A 62 16.23 3.94 17.67
C ALA A 62 15.10 3.80 16.63
N GLU A 63 15.43 3.60 15.35
CA GLU A 63 14.44 3.30 14.30
C GLU A 63 13.88 1.87 14.44
N PHE A 64 14.74 0.93 14.86
CA PHE A 64 14.35 -0.45 15.14
C PHE A 64 13.39 -0.56 16.32
N ASP A 65 13.67 0.13 17.43
CA ASP A 65 12.78 0.15 18.60
C ASP A 65 11.42 0.77 18.27
N ARG A 66 11.38 1.82 17.43
CA ARG A 66 10.11 2.40 16.95
C ARG A 66 9.36 1.43 16.05
N ALA A 67 10.05 0.73 15.16
CA ALA A 67 9.42 -0.22 14.24
C ALA A 67 8.83 -1.45 14.97
N LEU A 68 9.44 -1.88 16.08
CA LEU A 68 8.94 -2.96 16.93
C LEU A 68 7.85 -2.51 17.92
N GLY A 69 7.85 -1.23 18.30
CA GLY A 69 6.91 -0.65 19.27
C GLY A 69 5.44 -0.67 18.83
N ASP A 70 5.17 -0.78 17.53
CA ASP A 70 3.82 -0.78 16.96
C ASP A 70 3.04 -2.11 17.19
N GLY A 71 3.65 -3.09 17.87
CA GLY A 71 2.99 -4.35 18.24
C GLY A 71 2.65 -5.27 17.06
N LYS A 72 3.16 -4.96 15.87
CA LYS A 72 3.00 -5.78 14.66
C LYS A 72 4.11 -6.83 14.59
N PRO A 73 3.81 -8.10 14.23
CA PRO A 73 4.84 -9.09 13.99
C PRO A 73 5.81 -8.61 12.90
N ALA A 74 7.10 -8.56 13.21
CA ALA A 74 8.14 -8.13 12.28
C ALA A 74 9.16 -9.26 12.05
N LEU A 75 9.51 -9.49 10.78
CA LEU A 75 10.66 -10.33 10.40
C LEU A 75 11.89 -9.43 10.29
N VAL A 76 12.92 -9.74 11.06
CA VAL A 76 14.17 -8.96 11.10
C VAL A 76 15.28 -9.76 10.44
N GLU A 77 15.87 -9.20 9.39
CA GLU A 77 17.03 -9.77 8.72
C GLU A 77 18.26 -8.93 9.06
N PHE A 78 19.27 -9.56 9.67
CA PHE A 78 20.57 -8.93 9.94
C PHE A 78 21.49 -9.21 8.76
N TYR A 79 21.93 -8.16 8.08
CA TYR A 79 22.81 -8.25 6.91
C TYR A 79 24.12 -7.48 7.16
N SER A 80 25.26 -8.14 6.90
CA SER A 80 26.60 -7.54 6.93
C SER A 80 27.23 -7.61 5.55
N ASN A 81 27.77 -6.49 5.06
CA ASN A 81 28.61 -6.45 3.85
C ASN A 81 30.09 -6.80 4.12
N TYR A 82 30.43 -7.11 5.37
CA TYR A 82 31.76 -7.52 5.83
C TYR A 82 31.77 -8.98 6.24
#